data_AF-A0A971BZL1-F1
#
_entry.id   AF-A0A971BZL1-F1
#
_cell.length_a   1.000
_cell.length_b   1.000
_cell.length_c   1.000
_cell.angle_alpha   90.00
_cell.angle_beta   90.00
_cell.angle_gamma   90.00
#
_symmetry.space_group_name_H-M   'P 1'
#
loop_
_entity.id
_entity.type
_entity.pdbx_description
1 polymer ?
#
loop_
_entity_poly.entity_id
_entity_poly.type
_entity_poly.pdbx_seq_one_letter_code
_entity_poly.pdbx_strand_id
1 'polypeptide(L)'
;MVQARDEHAALISPYGGRLVDLLVPAEEREALKDYAGRLPSIQVSDRVACDLEIMAVGGFSPLDRFMGQEDYRRVVQEMRLVDGHVFAIPVTLPVEPAEGIALDGDIALRNAKNELLAVMTVEEAYPWDREEAAELVFGSHDLRHPLVVEMHRWGSTNLSGKLRVLALPRHYDFVDLRLTPAQTRARLAELGRENVVA
;
A
#
# COMPACT_ATOMS: atom_id res chain seq x y z
N MET A 1 14.98 -43.17 0.57
CA MET A 1 13.56 -42.79 0.53
C MET A 1 13.51 -41.39 -0.06
N VAL A 2 13.25 -41.30 -1.37
CA VAL A 2 13.24 -40.02 -2.09
C VAL A 2 11.97 -39.28 -1.67
N GLN A 3 12.12 -38.10 -1.06
CA GLN A 3 10.99 -37.24 -0.72
C GLN A 3 10.22 -36.91 -2.00
N ALA A 4 8.91 -37.11 -1.95
CA ALA A 4 7.99 -36.71 -3.00
C ALA A 4 8.15 -35.21 -3.23
N ARG A 5 8.49 -34.82 -4.46
CA ARG A 5 8.33 -33.44 -4.93
C ARG A 5 6.85 -33.11 -4.81
N ASP A 6 6.54 -32.02 -4.14
CA ASP A 6 5.20 -31.46 -4.10
C ASP A 6 4.84 -30.99 -5.53
N GLU A 7 4.03 -31.75 -6.24
CA GLU A 7 3.76 -31.61 -7.68
C GLU A 7 2.83 -30.43 -8.04
N HIS A 8 2.60 -29.44 -7.17
CA HIS A 8 1.59 -28.40 -7.42
C HIS A 8 1.94 -26.96 -6.97
N ALA A 9 3.18 -26.50 -7.17
CA ALA A 9 3.46 -25.06 -7.17
C ALA A 9 4.20 -24.67 -8.45
N ALA A 10 3.46 -24.55 -9.56
CA ALA A 10 4.01 -24.12 -10.86
C ALA A 10 4.53 -22.68 -10.85
N LEU A 11 4.16 -21.88 -9.85
CA LEU A 11 4.55 -20.47 -9.72
C LEU A 11 5.28 -20.22 -8.41
N ILE A 12 6.26 -19.31 -8.45
CA ILE A 12 7.01 -18.89 -7.27
C ILE A 12 6.08 -18.38 -6.17
N SER A 13 6.42 -18.65 -4.91
CA SER A 13 5.65 -18.12 -3.76
C SER A 13 5.63 -16.58 -3.77
N PRO A 14 4.55 -15.95 -3.27
CA PRO A 14 4.55 -14.51 -3.04
C PRO A 14 5.70 -14.07 -2.13
N TYR A 15 6.13 -12.83 -2.27
CA TYR A 15 7.14 -12.25 -1.38
C TYR A 15 6.59 -12.18 0.06
N GLY A 16 7.39 -12.62 1.04
CA GLY A 16 6.89 -12.86 2.41
C GLY A 16 6.06 -14.13 2.60
N GLY A 17 5.99 -15.00 1.58
CA GLY A 17 5.38 -16.33 1.67
C GLY A 17 3.87 -16.37 1.40
N ARG A 18 3.16 -15.24 1.51
CA ARG A 18 1.73 -15.14 1.20
C ARG A 18 1.39 -13.80 0.56
N LEU A 19 0.33 -13.78 -0.23
CA LEU A 19 -0.25 -12.54 -0.74
C LEU A 19 -1.10 -11.91 0.38
N VAL A 20 -0.82 -10.67 0.74
CA VAL A 20 -1.62 -9.91 1.69
C VAL A 20 -2.83 -9.31 0.96
N ASP A 21 -4.04 -9.65 1.38
CA ASP A 21 -5.27 -9.07 0.84
C ASP A 21 -5.93 -8.21 1.92
N LEU A 22 -6.07 -6.92 1.64
CA LEU A 22 -6.67 -5.95 2.58
C LEU A 22 -8.11 -5.58 2.19
N LEU A 23 -8.64 -6.18 1.12
CA LEU A 23 -10.03 -5.97 0.73
C LEU A 23 -10.96 -6.63 1.73
N VAL A 24 -11.96 -5.87 2.18
CA VAL A 24 -12.98 -6.44 3.05
C VAL A 24 -13.90 -7.38 2.27
N PRO A 25 -14.40 -8.45 2.92
CA PRO A 25 -15.41 -9.34 2.35
C PRO A 25 -16.63 -8.57 1.85
N ALA A 26 -17.28 -9.08 0.80
CA ALA A 26 -18.37 -8.37 0.13
C ALA A 26 -19.54 -8.09 1.07
N GLU A 27 -19.80 -9.00 2.00
CA GLU A 27 -20.83 -8.94 3.04
C GLU A 27 -20.60 -7.83 4.07
N GLU A 28 -19.35 -7.41 4.30
CA GLU A 28 -19.00 -6.36 5.27
C GLU A 28 -18.99 -4.95 4.65
N ARG A 29 -18.99 -4.83 3.32
CA ARG A 29 -18.77 -3.57 2.60
C ARG A 29 -19.82 -2.51 2.90
N GLU A 30 -21.11 -2.86 2.85
CA GLU A 30 -22.17 -1.86 3.08
C GLU A 30 -22.17 -1.37 4.53
N ALA A 31 -21.99 -2.27 5.51
CA ALA A 31 -21.87 -1.88 6.91
C ALA A 31 -20.66 -0.97 7.17
N LEU A 32 -19.51 -1.30 6.58
CA LEU A 32 -18.31 -0.48 6.72
C LEU A 32 -18.44 0.87 6.02
N LYS A 33 -19.15 0.94 4.90
CA LYS A 33 -19.44 2.18 4.17
C LYS A 33 -20.33 3.12 4.98
N ASP A 34 -21.38 2.59 5.61
CA ASP A 34 -22.26 3.35 6.50
C ASP A 34 -21.54 3.84 7.76
N TYR A 35 -20.58 3.04 8.26
CA TYR A 35 -19.70 3.45 9.35
C TYR A 35 -18.74 4.57 8.92
N ALA A 36 -18.05 4.40 7.78
CA ALA A 36 -17.12 5.38 7.21
C ALA A 36 -17.76 6.73 6.88
N GLY A 37 -19.07 6.75 6.59
CA GLY A 37 -19.82 8.00 6.39
C GLY A 37 -19.87 8.92 7.61
N ARG A 38 -19.57 8.41 8.81
CA ARG A 38 -19.58 9.14 10.10
C ARG A 38 -18.19 9.49 10.61
N LEU A 39 -17.14 9.06 9.92
CA LEU A 39 -15.75 9.24 10.34
C LEU A 39 -15.16 10.54 9.80
N PRO A 40 -14.19 11.15 10.51
CA PRO A 40 -13.32 12.14 9.90
C PRO A 40 -12.66 11.54 8.65
N SER A 41 -12.58 12.33 7.59
CA SER A 41 -12.10 11.86 6.29
C SER A 41 -10.84 12.59 5.83
N ILE A 42 -9.92 11.85 5.24
CA ILE A 42 -8.73 12.37 4.57
C ILE A 42 -8.89 12.11 3.07
N GLN A 43 -8.72 13.17 2.27
CA GLN A 43 -8.54 13.02 0.83
C GLN A 43 -7.08 12.69 0.55
N VAL A 44 -6.84 11.49 0.03
CA VAL A 44 -5.51 11.05 -0.37
C VAL A 44 -5.18 11.56 -1.77
N SER A 45 -3.90 11.81 -2.03
CA SER A 45 -3.42 12.14 -3.37
C SER A 45 -3.57 10.93 -4.31
N ASP A 46 -3.53 11.18 -5.62
CA ASP A 46 -3.58 10.09 -6.61
C ASP A 46 -2.40 9.13 -6.45
N ARG A 47 -1.21 9.63 -6.04
CA ARG A 47 -0.05 8.78 -5.71
C ARG A 47 -0.37 7.81 -4.57
N VAL A 48 -0.89 8.32 -3.47
CA VAL A 48 -1.26 7.51 -2.31
C VAL A 48 -2.42 6.56 -2.64
N ALA A 49 -3.33 6.97 -3.53
CA ALA A 49 -4.39 6.09 -4.02
C ALA A 49 -3.82 4.89 -4.82
N CYS A 50 -2.79 5.11 -5.64
CA CYS A 50 -2.06 4.03 -6.32
C CYS A 50 -1.34 3.11 -5.33
N ASP A 51 -0.66 3.68 -4.32
CA ASP A 51 0.00 2.89 -3.28
C ASP A 51 -1.02 2.01 -2.51
N LEU A 52 -2.17 2.59 -2.16
CA LEU A 52 -3.29 1.89 -1.52
C LEU A 52 -3.84 0.78 -2.44
N GLU A 53 -4.00 1.03 -3.74
CA GLU A 53 -4.50 0.04 -4.70
C GLU A 53 -3.59 -1.19 -4.75
N ILE A 54 -2.29 -0.97 -4.92
CA ILE A 54 -1.29 -2.04 -5.02
C ILE A 54 -1.19 -2.80 -3.69
N MET A 55 -1.18 -2.09 -2.57
CA MET A 55 -1.17 -2.69 -1.23
C MET A 55 -2.42 -3.53 -0.98
N ALA A 56 -3.60 -3.02 -1.35
CA ALA A 56 -4.87 -3.67 -1.10
C ALA A 56 -4.98 -5.06 -1.74
N VAL A 57 -4.40 -5.22 -2.93
CA VAL A 57 -4.41 -6.48 -3.69
C VAL A 57 -3.14 -7.32 -3.50
N GLY A 58 -2.27 -6.91 -2.58
CA GLY A 58 -1.07 -7.65 -2.18
C GLY A 58 0.14 -7.48 -3.07
N GLY A 59 0.14 -6.51 -4.00
CA GLY A 59 1.31 -6.20 -4.82
C GLY A 59 2.52 -5.72 -3.99
N PHE A 60 2.27 -5.20 -2.79
CA PHE A 60 3.30 -4.80 -1.81
C PHE A 60 3.50 -5.79 -0.67
N SER A 61 3.01 -7.04 -0.78
CA SER A 61 3.29 -8.08 0.22
C SER A 61 4.80 -8.12 0.53
N PRO A 62 5.22 -8.17 1.81
CA PRO A 62 4.43 -8.50 2.99
C PRO A 62 3.71 -7.32 3.68
N LEU A 63 3.74 -6.10 3.14
CA LEU A 63 3.10 -4.94 3.77
C LEU A 63 1.59 -5.14 3.91
N ASP A 64 1.07 -4.85 5.10
CA ASP A 64 -0.36 -4.87 5.45
C ASP A 64 -0.92 -3.49 5.83
N ARG A 65 -0.07 -2.46 5.78
CA ARG A 65 -0.33 -1.08 6.19
C ARG A 65 0.63 -0.12 5.51
N PHE A 66 0.31 1.18 5.53
CA PHE A 66 1.32 2.21 5.34
C PHE A 66 2.37 2.11 6.43
N MET A 67 3.65 2.24 6.08
CA MET A 67 4.76 1.96 7.00
C MET A 67 4.66 2.78 8.28
N GLY A 68 4.84 2.11 9.43
CA GLY A 68 5.06 2.77 10.71
C GLY A 68 6.44 3.42 10.76
N GLN A 69 6.75 4.13 11.84
CA GLN A 69 7.98 4.92 11.91
C GLN A 69 9.24 4.04 11.82
N GLU A 70 9.21 2.86 12.43
CA GLU A 70 10.36 1.95 12.47
C GLU A 70 10.64 1.34 11.09
N ASP A 71 9.60 0.81 10.42
CA ASP A 71 9.70 0.32 9.04
C ASP A 71 10.17 1.41 8.09
N TYR A 72 9.61 2.62 8.19
CA TYR A 72 10.02 3.76 7.37
C TYR A 72 11.51 4.05 7.52
N ARG A 73 12.00 4.21 8.75
CA ARG A 73 13.42 4.52 9.00
C ARG A 73 14.33 3.44 8.43
N ARG A 74 13.99 2.18 8.67
CA ARG A 74 14.81 1.05 8.22
C ARG A 74 14.78 0.88 6.70
N VAL A 75 13.65 1.16 6.05
CA VAL A 75 13.56 1.15 4.59
C VAL A 75 14.43 2.24 3.98
N VAL A 76 14.33 3.47 4.51
CA VAL A 76 15.11 4.60 4.00
C VAL A 76 16.62 4.39 4.19
N GLN A 77 17.04 3.79 5.30
CA GLN A 77 18.47 3.63 5.63
C GLN A 77 19.09 2.32 5.14
N GLU A 78 18.33 1.23 5.12
CA GLU A 78 18.83 -0.14 4.90
C GLU A 78 18.12 -0.89 3.77
N MET A 79 17.10 -0.29 3.15
CA MET A 79 16.23 -0.92 2.15
C MET A 79 15.58 -2.21 2.68
N ARG A 80 15.19 -2.22 3.96
CA ARG A 80 14.57 -3.37 4.63
C ARG A 80 13.46 -2.96 5.58
N LEU A 81 12.42 -3.78 5.66
CA LEU A 81 11.43 -3.77 6.72
C LEU A 81 12.02 -4.27 8.04
N VAL A 82 11.37 -3.99 9.16
CA VAL A 82 11.78 -4.43 10.51
C VAL A 82 11.87 -5.95 10.63
N ASP A 83 11.04 -6.69 9.89
CA ASP A 83 11.09 -8.15 9.84
C ASP A 83 12.23 -8.72 8.98
N GLY A 84 13.02 -7.86 8.33
CA GLY A 84 14.20 -8.20 7.55
C GLY A 84 13.97 -8.37 6.03
N HIS A 85 12.71 -8.34 5.57
CA HIS A 85 12.41 -8.36 4.14
C HIS A 85 13.01 -7.12 3.46
N VAL A 86 13.65 -7.30 2.31
CA VAL A 86 14.08 -6.21 1.42
C VAL A 86 12.85 -5.44 0.93
N PHE A 87 12.87 -4.13 1.09
CA PHE A 87 11.87 -3.20 0.56
C PHE A 87 12.57 -1.84 0.37
N ALA A 88 12.71 -1.37 -0.87
CA ALA A 88 13.64 -0.29 -1.18
C ALA A 88 13.02 1.11 -1.14
N ILE A 89 11.70 1.23 -1.32
CA ILE A 89 10.99 2.52 -1.41
C ILE A 89 9.97 2.59 -0.27
N PRO A 90 9.95 3.65 0.54
CA PRO A 90 8.99 3.76 1.63
C PRO A 90 7.56 3.96 1.09
N VAL A 91 6.61 3.23 1.66
CA VAL A 91 5.18 3.33 1.34
C VAL A 91 4.45 3.97 2.52
N THR A 92 4.28 5.29 2.48
CA THR A 92 3.75 6.08 3.59
C THR A 92 2.46 6.81 3.22
N LEU A 93 1.70 7.22 4.23
CA LEU A 93 0.55 8.11 4.11
C LEU A 93 0.89 9.48 4.70
N PRO A 94 1.52 10.38 3.94
CA PRO A 94 1.83 11.73 4.40
C PRO A 94 0.57 12.59 4.37
N VAL A 95 0.21 13.18 5.50
CA VAL A 95 -0.94 14.08 5.68
C VAL A 95 -0.51 15.35 6.39
N GLU A 96 -1.21 16.45 6.10
CA GLU A 96 -1.13 17.59 7.01
C GLU A 96 -1.99 17.30 8.25
N PRO A 97 -1.53 17.70 9.45
CA PRO A 97 -2.33 17.57 10.66
C PRO A 97 -3.71 18.20 10.46
N ALA A 98 -4.76 17.43 10.71
CA ALA A 98 -6.14 17.89 10.61
C ALA A 98 -6.91 17.59 11.89
N GLU A 99 -7.88 18.44 12.21
CA GLU A 99 -8.76 18.25 13.36
C GLU A 99 -9.55 16.95 13.25
N GLY A 100 -9.68 16.23 14.37
CA GLY A 100 -10.43 14.98 14.44
C GLY A 100 -9.63 13.72 14.10
N ILE A 101 -8.38 13.84 13.64
CA ILE A 101 -7.46 12.70 13.53
C ILE A 101 -6.82 12.47 14.91
N ALA A 102 -7.12 11.33 15.53
CA ALA A 102 -6.56 10.92 16.80
C ALA A 102 -5.97 9.52 16.69
N LEU A 103 -4.95 9.25 17.50
CA LEU A 103 -4.46 7.89 17.72
C LEU A 103 -5.61 7.01 18.24
N ASP A 104 -5.60 5.74 17.84
CA ASP A 104 -6.64 4.72 18.07
C ASP A 104 -8.01 5.07 17.44
N GLY A 105 -8.11 6.19 16.72
CA GLY A 105 -9.30 6.61 16.00
C GLY A 105 -9.37 6.03 14.60
N ASP A 106 -10.59 5.82 14.11
CA ASP A 106 -10.81 5.43 12.72
C ASP A 106 -11.01 6.67 11.83
N ILE A 107 -10.38 6.62 10.66
CA ILE A 107 -10.52 7.64 9.61
C ILE A 107 -10.97 7.01 8.29
N ALA A 108 -11.71 7.78 7.50
CA ALA A 108 -12.08 7.39 6.14
C ALA A 108 -11.06 7.94 5.13
N LEU A 109 -10.47 7.06 4.31
CA LEU A 109 -9.61 7.43 3.20
C LEU A 109 -10.42 7.56 1.92
N ARG A 110 -10.35 8.73 1.28
CA ARG A 110 -11.09 9.05 0.06
C ARG A 110 -10.15 9.50 -1.04
N ASN A 111 -10.46 9.23 -2.30
CA ASN A 111 -9.69 9.79 -3.41
C ASN A 111 -10.01 11.29 -3.62
N ALA A 112 -9.33 11.91 -4.59
CA ALA A 112 -9.55 13.31 -4.98
C ALA A 112 -11.00 13.60 -5.47
N LYS A 113 -11.75 12.58 -5.90
CA LYS A 113 -13.17 12.67 -6.30
C LYS A 113 -14.13 12.41 -5.14
N ASN A 114 -13.61 12.31 -3.91
CA ASN A 114 -14.34 12.04 -2.67
C ASN A 114 -14.98 10.64 -2.58
N GLU A 115 -14.58 9.71 -3.45
CA GLU A 115 -15.00 8.31 -3.38
C GLU A 115 -14.29 7.63 -2.21
N LEU A 116 -15.06 6.89 -1.39
CA LEU A 116 -14.53 6.14 -0.26
C LEU A 116 -13.73 4.93 -0.73
N LEU A 117 -12.47 4.84 -0.31
CA LEU A 117 -11.58 3.74 -0.65
C LEU A 117 -11.39 2.77 0.52
N ALA A 118 -11.07 3.30 1.70
CA ALA A 118 -10.72 2.49 2.87
C ALA A 118 -11.12 3.16 4.19
N VAL A 119 -11.17 2.37 5.25
CA VAL A 119 -11.11 2.85 6.63
C VAL A 119 -9.76 2.46 7.21
N MET A 120 -9.08 3.39 7.87
CA MET A 120 -7.84 3.13 8.57
C MET A 120 -8.01 3.42 10.06
N THR A 121 -7.58 2.50 10.91
CA THR A 121 -7.39 2.77 12.34
C THR A 121 -6.01 3.37 12.52
N VAL A 122 -5.90 4.58 13.05
CA VAL A 122 -4.62 5.30 13.20
C VAL A 122 -3.89 4.75 14.42
N GLU A 123 -2.83 3.97 14.21
CA GLU A 123 -2.01 3.38 15.29
C GLU A 123 -0.75 4.22 15.55
N GLU A 124 -0.22 4.87 14.52
CA GLU A 124 0.94 5.76 14.63
C GLU A 124 0.72 7.04 13.82
N ALA A 125 1.25 8.14 14.35
CA ALA A 125 1.39 9.41 13.66
C ALA A 125 2.77 9.97 13.96
N TYR A 126 3.61 10.17 12.94
CA TYR A 126 5.00 10.57 13.14
C TYR A 126 5.49 11.60 12.13
N PRO A 127 6.32 12.56 12.55
CA PRO A 127 6.99 13.47 11.62
C PRO A 127 8.07 12.74 10.85
N TRP A 128 8.39 13.23 9.66
CA TRP A 128 9.41 12.68 8.81
C TRP A 128 10.17 13.79 8.08
N ASP A 129 11.42 13.52 7.71
CA ASP A 129 12.26 14.46 7.00
C ASP A 129 12.23 14.16 5.49
N ARG A 130 11.67 15.10 4.74
CA ARG A 130 11.52 15.01 3.28
C ARG A 130 12.87 15.16 2.57
N GLU A 131 13.79 15.94 3.13
CA GLU A 131 15.12 16.14 2.57
C GLU A 131 15.96 14.87 2.79
N GLU A 132 15.91 14.29 3.99
CA GLU A 132 16.54 12.99 4.28
C GLU A 132 16.03 11.90 3.33
N ALA A 133 14.70 11.81 3.16
CA ALA A 133 14.10 10.86 2.24
C ALA A 133 14.54 11.11 0.78
N ALA A 134 14.63 12.36 0.35
CA ALA A 134 15.06 12.70 -1.00
C ALA A 134 16.49 12.21 -1.29
N GLU A 135 17.41 12.44 -0.37
CA GLU A 135 18.80 12.03 -0.51
C GLU A 135 18.94 10.51 -0.44
N LEU A 136 18.35 9.87 0.57
CA LEU A 136 18.57 8.44 0.79
C LEU A 136 17.80 7.54 -0.20
N VAL A 137 16.61 7.96 -0.65
CA VAL A 137 15.79 7.16 -1.56
C VAL A 137 16.07 7.50 -3.03
N PHE A 138 16.23 8.78 -3.36
CA PHE A 138 16.40 9.23 -4.75
C PHE A 138 17.83 9.65 -5.10
N GLY A 139 18.73 9.75 -4.12
CA GLY A 139 20.11 10.18 -4.33
C GLY A 139 20.23 11.64 -4.77
N SER A 140 19.21 12.47 -4.50
CA SER A 140 19.18 13.85 -4.99
C SER A 140 18.19 14.74 -4.26
N HIS A 141 18.60 15.99 -4.03
CA HIS A 141 17.72 17.11 -3.64
C HIS A 141 17.29 17.99 -4.83
N ASP A 142 17.60 17.59 -6.07
CA ASP A 142 17.29 18.40 -7.25
C ASP A 142 15.78 18.54 -7.46
N LEU A 143 15.25 19.77 -7.37
CA LEU A 143 13.83 20.07 -7.62
C LEU A 143 13.40 19.86 -9.08
N ARG A 144 14.33 19.52 -9.99
CA ARG A 144 13.99 19.02 -11.33
C ARG A 144 13.59 17.55 -11.31
N HIS A 145 13.93 16.80 -10.27
CA HIS A 145 13.48 15.42 -10.09
C HIS A 145 11.99 15.41 -9.73
N PRO A 146 11.10 14.76 -10.53
CA PRO A 146 9.65 14.87 -10.36
C PRO A 146 9.16 14.50 -8.95
N LEU A 147 9.67 13.42 -8.37
CA LEU A 147 9.26 13.01 -7.02
C LEU A 147 9.83 13.92 -5.92
N VAL A 148 11.01 14.51 -6.13
CA VAL A 148 11.62 15.40 -5.12
C VAL A 148 10.80 16.68 -5.03
N VAL A 149 10.42 17.27 -6.17
CA VAL A 149 9.57 18.47 -6.18
C VAL A 149 8.15 18.18 -5.71
N GLU A 150 7.57 17.03 -6.06
CA GLU A 150 6.24 16.64 -5.60
C GLU A 150 6.21 16.47 -4.07
N MET A 151 7.24 15.85 -3.51
CA MET A 151 7.36 15.57 -2.08
C MET A 151 7.29 16.81 -1.18
N HIS A 152 7.70 17.97 -1.69
CA HIS A 152 7.57 19.25 -0.96
C HIS A 152 6.12 19.65 -0.70
N ARG A 153 5.15 19.07 -1.41
CA ARG A 153 3.71 19.30 -1.23
C ARG A 153 3.03 18.24 -0.36
N TRP A 154 3.74 17.17 0.00
CA TRP A 154 3.18 16.11 0.81
C TRP A 154 3.07 16.55 2.26
N GLY A 155 2.16 15.91 3.01
CA GLY A 155 1.97 16.17 4.43
C GLY A 155 3.24 16.07 5.29
N SER A 156 3.30 16.86 6.35
CA SER A 156 4.43 16.86 7.31
C SER A 156 4.44 15.68 8.28
N THR A 157 3.32 14.96 8.39
CA THR A 157 3.14 13.83 9.30
C THR A 157 2.73 12.59 8.51
N ASN A 158 3.39 11.46 8.74
CA ASN A 158 2.93 10.16 8.23
C ASN A 158 1.98 9.52 9.22
N LEU A 159 0.90 8.94 8.70
CA LEU A 159 0.00 8.06 9.48
C LEU A 159 0.26 6.60 9.11
N SER A 160 0.13 5.72 10.10
CA SER A 160 0.17 4.28 9.92
C SER A 160 -0.91 3.61 10.78
N GLY A 161 -1.33 2.43 10.35
CA GLY A 161 -2.19 1.55 11.12
C GLY A 161 -3.02 0.63 10.25
N LYS A 162 -3.94 -0.12 10.89
CA LYS A 162 -4.68 -1.18 10.23
C LYS A 162 -5.63 -0.66 9.16
N LEU A 163 -5.54 -1.24 7.97
CA LEU A 163 -6.40 -0.92 6.82
C LEU A 163 -7.55 -1.92 6.67
N ARG A 164 -8.72 -1.38 6.29
CA ARG A 164 -9.88 -2.12 5.79
C ARG A 164 -10.28 -1.48 4.45
N VAL A 165 -9.92 -2.10 3.33
CA VAL A 165 -10.13 -1.51 2.00
C VAL A 165 -11.48 -1.94 1.45
N LEU A 166 -12.36 -0.97 1.18
CA LEU A 166 -13.70 -1.21 0.65
C LEU A 166 -13.71 -1.29 -0.87
N ALA A 167 -12.95 -0.41 -1.51
CA ALA A 167 -12.94 -0.25 -2.95
C ALA A 167 -11.55 0.17 -3.44
N LEU A 168 -11.18 -0.36 -4.59
CA LEU A 168 -10.02 0.11 -5.35
C LEU A 168 -10.37 1.40 -6.10
N PRO A 169 -9.40 2.27 -6.39
CA PRO A 169 -9.58 3.38 -7.31
C PRO A 169 -10.21 2.92 -8.64
N ARG A 170 -11.20 3.66 -9.13
CA ARG A 170 -11.87 3.33 -10.39
C ARG A 170 -11.05 3.79 -11.58
N HIS A 171 -10.63 2.83 -12.39
CA HIS A 171 -10.04 3.06 -13.72
C HIS A 171 -11.07 2.79 -14.80
N TYR A 172 -11.13 3.65 -15.83
CA TYR A 172 -12.05 3.51 -16.96
C TYR A 172 -11.33 3.05 -18.24
N ASP A 173 -10.00 3.08 -18.21
CA ASP A 173 -9.08 2.76 -19.27
C ASP A 173 -8.46 1.38 -19.04
N PHE A 174 -8.33 0.60 -20.11
CA PHE A 174 -7.63 -0.69 -20.13
C PHE A 174 -8.06 -1.68 -19.03
N VAL A 175 -9.34 -1.66 -18.66
CA VAL A 175 -9.87 -2.46 -17.53
C VAL A 175 -9.57 -3.95 -17.66
N ASP A 176 -9.62 -4.49 -18.88
CA ASP A 176 -9.33 -5.91 -19.16
C ASP A 176 -7.82 -6.25 -19.07
N LEU A 177 -6.95 -5.24 -19.03
CA LEU A 177 -5.49 -5.38 -18.90
C LEU A 177 -4.99 -5.16 -17.47
N ARG A 178 -5.81 -4.57 -16.60
CA ARG A 178 -5.48 -4.31 -15.20
C ARG A 178 -5.79 -5.55 -14.36
N LEU A 179 -4.79 -6.41 -14.16
CA LEU A 179 -4.94 -7.64 -13.38
C LEU A 179 -4.32 -7.46 -11.98
N THR A 180 -5.02 -7.94 -10.96
CA THR A 180 -4.44 -8.08 -9.62
C THR A 180 -3.35 -9.16 -9.61
N PRO A 181 -2.47 -9.21 -8.60
CA PRO A 181 -1.52 -10.31 -8.45
C PRO A 181 -2.21 -11.69 -8.43
N ALA A 182 -3.37 -11.81 -7.79
CA ALA A 182 -4.15 -13.05 -7.76
C ALA A 182 -4.66 -13.43 -9.17
N GLN A 183 -5.24 -12.49 -9.91
CA GLN A 183 -5.70 -12.72 -11.29
C GLN A 183 -4.54 -13.04 -12.23
N THR A 184 -3.42 -12.34 -12.10
CA THR A 184 -2.20 -12.59 -12.87
C THR A 184 -1.68 -14.00 -12.62
N ARG A 185 -1.60 -14.42 -11.35
CA ARG A 185 -1.19 -15.78 -10.98
C ARG A 185 -2.14 -16.85 -11.52
N ALA A 186 -3.46 -16.63 -11.44
CA ALA A 186 -4.44 -17.55 -12.01
C ALA A 186 -4.24 -17.72 -13.52
N ARG A 187 -4.09 -16.60 -14.25
CA ARG A 187 -3.83 -16.61 -15.69
C ARG A 187 -2.51 -17.28 -16.06
N LEU A 188 -1.45 -17.07 -15.28
CA LEU A 188 -0.17 -17.74 -15.50
C LEU A 188 -0.24 -19.25 -15.25
N ALA A 189 -1.01 -19.68 -14.24
CA ALA A 189 -1.24 -21.09 -13.95
C ALA A 189 -2.00 -21.78 -15.10
N GLU A 190 -3.02 -21.12 -15.67
CA GLU A 190 -3.74 -21.61 -16.87
C GLU A 190 -2.84 -21.77 -18.09
N LEU A 191 -1.84 -20.90 -18.25
CA LEU A 191 -0.85 -20.99 -19.33
C LEU A 191 0.12 -22.17 -19.17
N GLY A 192 0.21 -22.77 -17.99
CA GLY A 192 0.99 -23.98 -17.72
C GLY A 192 2.50 -23.84 -17.96
N ARG A 193 3.05 -22.62 -17.80
CA ARG A 193 4.49 -22.36 -17.99
C ARG A 193 5.22 -22.47 -16.65
N GLU A 194 6.30 -23.23 -16.63
CA GLU A 194 7.17 -23.36 -15.45
C GLU A 194 7.99 -22.08 -15.18
N ASN A 195 8.34 -21.35 -16.23
CA ASN A 195 9.13 -20.13 -16.15
C ASN A 195 8.37 -18.97 -16.79
N VAL A 196 8.32 -17.84 -16.07
CA VAL A 196 7.66 -16.61 -16.50
C VAL A 196 8.67 -15.47 -16.41
N VAL A 197 8.78 -14.67 -17.47
CA VAL A 197 9.62 -13.46 -17.53
C VAL A 197 8.69 -12.25 -17.60
N ALA A 198 8.96 -11.25 -16.77
CA ALA A 198 8.23 -9.98 -16.72
C ALA A 198 9.09 -8.85 -17.28
#